data_AF-A0A7V1MCB2-F1
#
_entry.id   AF-A0A7V1MCB2-F1
#
_cell.length_a   1.000
_cell.length_b   1.000
_cell.length_c   1.000
_cell.angle_alpha   90.00
_cell.angle_beta   90.00
_cell.angle_gamma   90.00
#
_symmetry.space_group_name_H-M   'P 1'
#
loop_
_entity.id
_entity.type
_entity.pdbx_description
1 polymer ?
#
loop_
_entity_poly.entity_id
_entity_poly.type
_entity_poly.pdbx_seq_one_letter_code
_entity_poly.pdbx_strand_id
1 'polypeptide(L)'
;MTRSMLAEYGVRVRKWRNSTSGVAWQLQARDGTITRLIESPKPKGPVSAAVFLHEIGHHAIGFDRYKPRCLEEYHAWMFSLEQMRRWDISITDRVQKRVHDSLRYAVDKAIRRGLKRLPEELLPYTIPEKSEISHQ
;
A
#
# COMPACT_ATOMS: atom_id res chain seq x y z
N MET A 1 -9.40 -1.07 15.11
CA MET A 1 -8.37 -0.97 14.05
C MET A 1 -7.62 0.37 14.06
N THR A 2 -8.15 1.49 13.56
CA THR A 2 -7.35 2.73 13.28
C THR A 2 -6.47 3.20 14.44
N ARG A 3 -7.04 3.41 15.63
CA ARG A 3 -6.29 3.87 16.81
C ARG A 3 -5.19 2.87 17.20
N SER A 4 -5.50 1.58 17.17
CA SER A 4 -4.56 0.50 17.49
C SER A 4 -3.38 0.47 16.54
N MET A 5 -3.62 0.51 15.22
CA MET A 5 -2.56 0.50 14.21
C MET A 5 -1.67 1.75 14.29
N LEU A 6 -2.27 2.93 14.51
CA LEU A 6 -1.49 4.16 14.68
C LEU A 6 -0.58 4.09 15.92
N ALA A 7 -1.10 3.55 17.03
CA ALA A 7 -0.33 3.41 18.26
C ALA A 7 0.78 2.35 18.13
N GLU A 8 0.46 1.17 17.57
CA GLU A 8 1.39 0.05 17.40
C GLU A 8 2.63 0.44 16.58
N TYR A 9 2.44 1.21 15.51
CA TYR A 9 3.53 1.63 14.62
C TYR A 9 4.04 3.04 14.89
N GLY A 10 3.53 3.71 15.94
CA GLY A 10 3.92 5.09 16.29
C GLY A 10 3.67 6.10 15.16
N VAL A 11 2.61 5.91 14.38
CA VAL A 11 2.27 6.73 13.21
C VAL A 11 1.25 7.80 13.57
N ARG A 12 1.45 9.02 13.05
CA ARG A 12 0.50 10.14 13.19
C ARG A 12 -0.15 10.45 11.85
N VAL A 13 -1.45 10.69 11.87
CA VAL A 13 -2.17 11.14 10.67
C VAL A 13 -2.01 12.65 10.54
N ARG A 14 -1.40 13.10 9.45
CA ARG A 14 -1.32 14.53 9.11
C ARG A 14 -2.63 15.03 8.50
N LYS A 15 -3.23 14.22 7.61
CA LYS A 15 -4.46 14.60 6.90
C LYS A 15 -5.29 13.37 6.52
N TRP A 16 -6.60 13.46 6.75
CA TRP A 16 -7.57 12.54 6.14
C TRP A 16 -7.93 13.03 4.74
N ARG A 17 -7.70 12.19 3.73
CA ARG A 17 -7.97 12.50 2.31
C ARG A 17 -9.40 12.12 1.93
N ASN A 18 -9.96 12.85 0.96
CA ASN A 18 -11.23 12.49 0.32
C ASN A 18 -11.02 11.48 -0.83
N SER A 19 -9.81 11.40 -1.37
CA SER A 19 -9.43 10.42 -2.41
C SER A 19 -9.10 9.05 -1.80
N THR A 20 -9.18 8.00 -2.62
CA THR A 20 -8.77 6.62 -2.28
C THR A 20 -7.26 6.40 -2.49
N SER A 21 -6.46 7.38 -2.08
CA SER A 21 -4.99 7.36 -2.14
C SER A 21 -4.41 7.90 -0.84
N GLY A 22 -3.23 7.40 -0.48
CA GLY A 22 -2.47 7.89 0.66
C GLY A 22 -1.02 8.15 0.30
N VAL A 23 -0.27 8.56 1.32
CA VAL A 23 1.18 8.68 1.30
C VAL A 23 1.72 8.55 2.72
N ALA A 24 2.81 7.81 2.86
CA ALA A 24 3.55 7.65 4.11
C ALA A 24 4.96 8.24 3.98
N TRP A 25 5.44 8.90 5.03
CA TRP A 25 6.80 9.43 5.08
C TRP A 25 7.29 9.59 6.52
N GLN A 26 8.59 9.80 6.68
CA GLN A 26 9.23 10.04 7.97
C GLN A 26 9.95 11.38 7.96
N LEU A 27 9.96 12.06 9.10
CA LEU A 27 10.78 13.25 9.35
C LEU A 27 11.79 12.89 10.43
N GLN A 28 13.07 13.08 10.13
CA GLN A 28 14.14 12.93 11.10
C GLN A 28 14.56 14.31 11.59
N ALA A 29 14.44 14.54 12.89
CA ALA A 29 14.95 15.75 13.53
C ALA A 29 16.47 15.67 13.74
N ARG A 30 17.11 16.81 14.01
CA ARG A 30 18.57 16.89 14.21
C ARG A 30 19.07 16.05 15.38
N ASP A 31 18.23 15.84 16.38
CA ASP A 31 18.50 15.02 17.57
C ASP A 31 18.30 13.51 17.31
N GLY A 32 17.99 13.12 16.08
CA GLY A 32 17.72 11.73 15.69
C GLY A 32 16.28 11.28 15.91
N THR A 33 15.40 12.11 16.47
CA THR A 33 13.98 11.77 16.66
C THR A 33 13.30 11.55 15.32
N ILE A 34 12.62 10.40 15.15
CA ILE A 34 11.88 10.07 13.94
C ILE A 34 10.38 10.27 14.19
N THR A 35 9.76 11.17 13.41
CA THR A 35 8.30 11.32 13.36
C THR A 35 7.75 10.59 12.13
N ARG A 36 6.84 9.64 12.35
CA ARG A 36 6.18 8.85 11.29
C ARG A 36 4.83 9.46 10.94
N LEU A 37 4.60 9.75 9.67
CA LEU A 37 3.42 10.50 9.21
C LEU A 37 2.76 9.82 8.02
N ILE A 38 1.43 9.87 8.02
CA ILE A 38 0.62 9.47 6.87
C ILE A 38 -0.41 10.52 6.50
N GLU A 39 -0.77 10.53 5.22
CA GLU A 39 -2.08 10.98 4.77
C GLU A 39 -2.80 9.79 4.14
N SER A 40 -4.09 9.64 4.41
CA SER A 40 -4.88 8.49 3.94
C SER A 40 -6.36 8.83 3.92
N PRO A 41 -7.23 8.16 3.14
CA PRO A 41 -8.65 8.15 3.42
C PRO A 41 -8.94 7.65 4.84
N LYS A 42 -9.99 8.18 5.47
CA LYS A 42 -10.47 7.66 6.75
C LYS A 42 -11.09 6.27 6.50
N PRO A 43 -10.71 5.22 7.26
CA PRO A 43 -11.17 3.86 7.02
C PRO A 43 -12.64 3.71 7.45
N LYS A 44 -13.56 3.99 6.53
CA LYS A 44 -15.02 3.89 6.71
C LYS A 44 -15.63 2.67 6.00
N GLY A 45 -14.88 2.05 5.11
CA GLY A 45 -15.25 0.81 4.41
C GLY A 45 -14.02 0.08 3.87
N PRO A 46 -14.19 -1.13 3.28
CA PRO A 46 -13.09 -2.03 2.96
C PRO A 46 -11.96 -1.40 2.13
N VAL A 47 -12.28 -0.68 1.06
CA VAL A 47 -11.27 -0.04 0.20
C VAL A 47 -10.50 1.05 0.96
N SER A 48 -11.18 1.91 1.70
CA SER A 48 -10.51 2.95 2.51
C SER A 48 -9.69 2.36 3.66
N ALA A 49 -10.10 1.22 4.20
CA ALA A 49 -9.34 0.48 5.20
C ALA A 49 -8.08 -0.13 4.60
N ALA A 50 -8.17 -0.74 3.41
CA ALA A 50 -7.02 -1.28 2.69
C ALA A 50 -5.98 -0.19 2.38
N VAL A 51 -6.41 0.96 1.86
CA VAL A 51 -5.48 2.08 1.60
C VAL A 51 -4.83 2.58 2.90
N PHE A 52 -5.61 2.76 3.97
CA PHE A 52 -5.05 3.15 5.27
C PHE A 52 -4.02 2.16 5.80
N LEU A 53 -4.33 0.86 5.74
CA LEU A 53 -3.44 -0.20 6.19
C LEU A 53 -2.20 -0.33 5.30
N HIS A 54 -2.28 -0.01 4.01
CA HIS A 54 -1.14 0.07 3.10
C HIS A 54 -0.16 1.20 3.52
N GLU A 55 -0.67 2.38 3.90
CA GLU A 55 0.20 3.46 4.42
C GLU A 55 0.87 3.08 5.75
N ILE A 56 0.14 2.38 6.63
CA ILE A 56 0.75 1.78 7.83
C ILE A 56 1.78 0.73 7.44
N GLY A 57 1.51 -0.05 6.39
CA GLY A 57 2.40 -1.06 5.83
C GLY A 57 3.78 -0.51 5.48
N HIS A 58 3.86 0.66 4.85
CA HIS A 58 5.15 1.31 4.58
C HIS A 58 5.97 1.59 5.86
N HIS A 59 5.31 1.97 6.95
CA HIS A 59 5.99 2.13 8.24
C HIS A 59 6.35 0.79 8.89
N ALA A 60 5.46 -0.19 8.81
CA ALA A 60 5.62 -1.50 9.43
C ALA A 60 6.78 -2.29 8.82
N ILE A 61 6.90 -2.26 7.50
CA ILE A 61 7.96 -2.96 6.79
C ILE A 61 9.28 -2.16 6.77
N GLY A 62 9.21 -0.86 6.97
CA GLY A 62 10.34 0.06 6.85
C GLY A 62 10.59 0.52 5.42
N PHE A 63 10.84 1.82 5.25
CA PHE A 63 11.18 2.43 3.96
C PHE A 63 12.54 1.94 3.47
N ASP A 64 12.67 1.82 2.14
CA ASP A 64 13.90 1.41 1.43
C ASP A 64 14.43 0.01 1.77
N ARG A 65 13.67 -0.77 2.55
CA ARG A 65 14.00 -2.16 2.92
C ARG A 65 13.93 -3.09 1.71
N TYR A 66 12.90 -2.94 0.87
CA TYR A 66 12.69 -3.78 -0.30
C TYR A 66 12.99 -3.01 -1.58
N LYS A 67 13.75 -3.65 -2.47
CA LYS A 67 14.14 -3.08 -3.76
C LYS A 67 13.86 -4.11 -4.86
N PRO A 68 13.33 -3.69 -6.02
CA PRO A 68 12.98 -2.31 -6.44
C PRO A 68 11.74 -1.73 -5.70
N ARG A 69 11.45 -0.43 -5.87
CA ARG A 69 10.32 0.24 -5.19
C ARG A 69 8.97 -0.49 -5.37
N CYS A 70 8.71 -1.10 -6.52
CA CYS A 70 7.49 -1.88 -6.73
C CYS A 70 7.39 -3.11 -5.83
N LEU A 71 8.51 -3.68 -5.37
CA LEU A 71 8.52 -4.76 -4.38
C LEU A 71 8.18 -4.23 -2.98
N GLU A 72 8.60 -3.02 -2.64
CA GLU A 72 8.16 -2.36 -1.41
C GLU A 72 6.64 -2.14 -1.41
N GLU A 73 6.09 -1.66 -2.53
CA GLU A 73 4.63 -1.52 -2.69
C GLU A 73 3.91 -2.87 -2.50
N TYR A 74 4.46 -3.96 -3.06
CA TYR A 74 3.95 -5.31 -2.87
C TYR A 74 3.87 -5.69 -1.40
N HIS A 75 4.98 -5.56 -0.66
CA HIS A 75 5.00 -5.92 0.76
C HIS A 75 4.08 -5.03 1.61
N ALA A 76 3.96 -3.73 1.29
CA ALA A 76 3.02 -2.84 1.96
C ALA A 76 1.55 -3.27 1.72
N TRP A 77 1.21 -3.71 0.51
CA TRP A 77 -0.11 -4.26 0.21
C TRP A 77 -0.37 -5.62 0.85
N MET A 78 0.62 -6.52 0.89
CA MET A 78 0.47 -7.81 1.58
C MET A 78 0.24 -7.62 3.07
N PHE A 79 0.99 -6.72 3.69
CA PHE A 79 0.74 -6.30 5.08
C PHE A 79 -0.70 -5.80 5.24
N SER A 80 -1.17 -4.92 4.35
CA SER A 80 -2.55 -4.43 4.40
C SER A 80 -3.57 -5.55 4.39
N LEU A 81 -3.46 -6.51 3.47
CA LEU A 81 -4.39 -7.63 3.35
C LEU A 81 -4.35 -8.55 4.57
N GLU A 82 -3.16 -8.80 5.13
CA GLU A 82 -3.01 -9.54 6.37
C GLU A 82 -3.72 -8.83 7.54
N GLN A 83 -3.53 -7.52 7.69
CA GLN A 83 -4.21 -6.77 8.73
C GLN A 83 -5.72 -6.72 8.50
N MET A 84 -6.20 -6.65 7.26
CA MET A 84 -7.64 -6.76 6.99
C MET A 84 -8.20 -8.08 7.51
N ARG A 85 -7.52 -9.22 7.28
CA ARG A 85 -7.93 -10.52 7.85
C ARG A 85 -7.89 -10.51 9.37
N ARG A 86 -6.81 -9.99 9.98
CA ARG A 86 -6.65 -9.91 11.44
C ARG A 86 -7.74 -9.10 12.13
N TRP A 87 -8.22 -8.05 11.47
CA TRP A 87 -9.27 -7.17 11.99
C TRP A 87 -10.68 -7.55 11.52
N ASP A 88 -10.84 -8.72 10.90
CA ASP A 88 -12.11 -9.22 10.36
C ASP A 88 -12.79 -8.24 9.38
N ILE A 89 -11.99 -7.57 8.56
CA ILE A 89 -12.45 -6.67 7.49
C ILE A 89 -12.52 -7.46 6.19
N SER A 90 -13.71 -7.54 5.59
CA SER A 90 -13.92 -8.27 4.34
C SER A 90 -13.02 -7.75 3.21
N ILE A 91 -12.27 -8.65 2.59
CA ILE A 91 -11.50 -8.37 1.37
C ILE A 91 -12.42 -8.60 0.17
N THR A 92 -13.09 -7.53 -0.27
CA THR A 92 -14.03 -7.58 -1.40
C THR A 92 -13.32 -7.55 -2.74
N ASP A 93 -14.03 -7.85 -3.83
CA ASP A 93 -13.49 -7.72 -5.20
C ASP A 93 -12.95 -6.32 -5.49
N ARG A 94 -13.60 -5.29 -4.94
CA ARG A 94 -13.13 -3.90 -5.06
C ARG A 94 -11.78 -3.66 -4.36
N VAL A 95 -11.51 -4.38 -3.27
CA VAL A 95 -10.20 -4.33 -2.58
C VAL A 95 -9.17 -5.07 -3.41
N GLN A 96 -9.48 -6.28 -3.88
CA GLN A 96 -8.58 -7.07 -4.74
C GLN A 96 -8.19 -6.27 -5.99
N LYS A 97 -9.19 -5.71 -6.69
CA LYS A 97 -8.97 -4.84 -7.84
C LYS A 97 -8.08 -3.65 -7.50
N ARG A 98 -8.31 -3.00 -6.35
CA ARG A 98 -7.50 -1.84 -5.92
C ARG A 98 -6.04 -2.21 -5.71
N VAL A 99 -5.77 -3.35 -5.07
CA VAL A 99 -4.41 -3.88 -4.88
C VAL A 99 -3.78 -4.18 -6.23
N HIS A 100 -4.50 -4.92 -7.08
CA HIS A 100 -4.03 -5.29 -8.41
C HIS A 100 -3.68 -4.06 -9.26
N ASP A 101 -4.59 -3.09 -9.38
CA ASP A 101 -4.37 -1.85 -10.12
C ASP A 101 -3.16 -1.06 -9.59
N SER A 102 -2.98 -1.02 -8.27
CA SER A 102 -1.86 -0.31 -7.64
C SER A 102 -0.52 -0.99 -7.94
N LEU A 103 -0.46 -2.32 -7.88
CA LEU A 103 0.76 -3.07 -8.13
C LEU A 103 1.10 -3.10 -9.62
N ARG A 104 0.11 -3.24 -10.49
CA ARG A 104 0.29 -3.07 -11.94
C ARG A 104 0.88 -1.70 -12.27
N TYR A 105 0.31 -0.63 -11.72
CA TYR A 105 0.86 0.72 -11.90
C TYR A 105 2.31 0.84 -11.40
N ALA A 106 2.63 0.24 -10.25
CA ALA A 106 3.99 0.25 -9.70
C ALA A 106 4.98 -0.51 -10.60
N VAL A 107 4.57 -1.66 -11.14
CA VAL A 107 5.34 -2.45 -12.12
C VAL A 107 5.55 -1.66 -13.41
N ASP A 108 4.49 -1.14 -14.02
CA ASP A 108 4.56 -0.33 -15.25
C ASP A 108 5.47 0.89 -15.07
N LYS A 109 5.41 1.53 -13.90
CA LYS A 109 6.29 2.64 -13.54
C LYS A 109 7.74 2.20 -13.39
N ALA A 110 8.01 1.03 -12.82
CA ALA A 110 9.36 0.51 -12.67
C ALA A 110 9.97 0.12 -14.03
N ILE A 111 9.19 -0.54 -14.90
CA ILE A 111 9.61 -0.89 -16.27
C ILE A 111 9.96 0.37 -17.07
N ARG A 112 9.09 1.39 -17.05
CA ARG A 112 9.36 2.68 -17.70
C ARG A 112 10.60 3.40 -17.17
N ARG A 113 11.03 3.08 -15.94
CA ARG A 113 12.26 3.60 -15.31
C ARG A 113 13.48 2.70 -15.53
N GLY A 114 13.37 1.68 -16.38
CA GLY A 114 14.50 0.82 -16.77
C GLY A 114 14.72 -0.40 -15.87
N LEU A 115 13.69 -0.89 -15.17
CA LEU A 115 13.80 -2.14 -14.41
C LEU A 115 14.18 -3.30 -15.35
N LYS A 116 15.32 -3.94 -15.09
CA LYS A 116 15.84 -5.03 -15.93
C LYS A 116 15.25 -6.40 -15.60
N ARG A 117 14.93 -6.65 -14.33
CA ARG A 117 14.38 -7.92 -13.84
C ARG A 117 13.24 -7.65 -12.89
N LEU A 118 12.07 -8.21 -13.21
CA LEU A 118 10.90 -8.13 -12.36
C LEU A 118 10.99 -9.19 -11.24
N PRO A 119 10.74 -8.83 -9.98
CA PRO A 119 10.55 -9.80 -8.90
C PRO A 119 9.41 -10.79 -9.20
N GLU A 120 9.57 -12.04 -8.79
CA GLU A 120 8.63 -13.13 -9.11
C GLU A 120 7.23 -12.88 -8.51
N GLU A 121 7.19 -12.30 -7.32
CA GLU A 121 5.97 -11.91 -6.61
C GLU A 121 5.12 -10.91 -7.41
N LEU A 122 5.76 -10.17 -8.33
CA LEU A 122 5.13 -9.15 -9.15
C LEU A 122 4.68 -9.66 -10.53
N LEU A 123 5.06 -10.87 -10.93
CA LEU A 123 4.66 -11.46 -12.22
C LEU A 123 3.14 -11.45 -12.45
N PRO A 124 2.29 -11.75 -11.45
CA PRO A 124 0.84 -11.73 -11.64
C PRO A 124 0.27 -10.37 -12.05
N TYR A 125 0.96 -9.26 -11.73
CA TYR A 125 0.48 -7.89 -11.97
C TYR A 125 0.97 -7.30 -13.30
N THR A 126 1.53 -8.13 -14.19
CA THR A 126 1.98 -7.72 -15.54
C THR A 126 0.89 -7.85 -16.60
N ILE A 127 -0.16 -8.64 -16.33
CA ILE A 127 -1.23 -8.95 -17.29
C ILE A 127 -2.50 -8.20 -16.85
N PRO A 128 -3.30 -7.65 -17.77
CA PRO A 128 -4.62 -7.11 -17.43
C PRO A 128 -5.52 -8.20 -16.82
N GLU A 129 -6.39 -7.87 -15.86
CA GLU A 129 -7.41 -8.81 -15.38
C GLU A 129 -8.29 -9.26 -16.56
N LYS A 130 -8.62 -10.57 -16.61
CA LYS A 130 -9.38 -11.19 -17.73
C LYS A 130 -10.70 -10.49 -18.08
N SER A 131 -11.26 -9.69 -17.17
CA SER A 131 -12.47 -8.88 -17.42
C SER A 131 -12.29 -7.80 -18.51
N GLU A 132 -11.07 -7.48 -18.92
CA GLU A 132 -10.82 -6.51 -20.01
C GLU A 132 -10.73 -7.16 -21.41
N ILE A 133 -10.76 -8.50 -21.52
CA ILE A 133 -10.54 -9.21 -22.80
C ILE A 133 -11.86 -9.55 -23.53
N SER A 134 -13.02 -9.33 -22.90
CA SER A 134 -14.32 -9.76 -23.45
C SER A 134 -15.07 -8.74 -24.31
N HIS A 135 -14.43 -7.71 -24.86
CA HIS A 135 -15.04 -6.82 -25.88
C HIS A 135 -14.12 -6.68 -27.10
N GLN A 136 -14.19 -7.66 -27.99
CA GLN A 136 -13.99 -7.50 -29.44
C GLN A 136 -15.09 -8.27 -30.14
#